data_AF-A0A671TB24-F1
#
_entry.id   AF-A0A671TB24-F1
#
_cell.length_a   1.000
_cell.length_b   1.000
_cell.length_c   1.000
_cell.angle_alpha   90.00
_cell.angle_beta   90.00
_cell.angle_gamma   90.00
#
_symmetry.space_group_name_H-M   'P 1'
#
loop_
_entity.id
_entity.type
_entity.pdbx_description
1 polymer ?
#
loop_
_entity_poly.entity_id
_entity_poly.type
_entity_poly.pdbx_seq_one_letter_code
_entity_poly.pdbx_strand_id
1 'polypeptide(L)'
;ESSSYLSVGLGPHRGRLNIQSGLEDDDEYDGAWCAGVEDQEQWLQLNALRPTLFTGVILQGRNSIWSLNWVRTYKVQFSNDSSVWQPCMNGSEEAVFVGNEDLETPVLALFPEPSVAQYIRINPQTWFSNGTICLRAEVLGCPVPDPDNPHFSETESGSSDDLDFRHHNYNEMRKLMKSVNDECPNITRIYTIGRSYTGLKLYVMEISDNPGKHELGEPEFRYVAGMHGNEVLGRELLLNLMQYICREYNRGNQRVIQLVKDTRIHLLPSMNPDGYEAAYEKGSELSGWALGRYSFEGIDMNHNFPDLNNIMWDAQEMVSMFPHTVCFIWTNSESQT
;
A
#
# COMPACT_ATOMS: atom_id res chain seq x y z
N GLU A 1 9.26 20.88 -6.12
CA GLU A 1 10.27 21.89 -5.71
C GLU A 1 9.94 22.37 -4.30
N SER A 2 10.87 23.04 -3.61
CA SER A 2 10.60 23.69 -2.33
C SER A 2 11.39 24.98 -2.19
N SER A 3 10.97 25.84 -1.25
CA SER A 3 11.67 27.07 -0.87
C SER A 3 13.09 26.80 -0.35
N SER A 4 13.20 25.79 0.51
CA SER A 4 14.43 25.31 1.12
C SER A 4 14.27 23.85 1.54
N TYR A 5 15.36 23.20 1.93
CA TYR A 5 15.32 21.90 2.58
C TYR A 5 16.52 21.71 3.51
N LEU A 6 16.34 20.97 4.61
CA LEU A 6 17.35 20.81 5.66
C LEU A 6 18.54 19.93 5.22
N SER A 7 18.25 18.84 4.52
CA SER A 7 19.23 17.87 4.01
C SER A 7 18.70 17.23 2.73
N VAL A 8 19.57 16.54 1.97
CA VAL A 8 19.14 15.82 0.75
C VAL A 8 18.06 14.78 1.08
N GLY A 9 18.21 14.03 2.19
CA GLY A 9 17.20 13.07 2.66
C GLY A 9 15.86 13.70 3.09
N LEU A 10 15.84 15.02 3.28
CA LEU A 10 14.66 15.81 3.65
C LEU A 10 14.20 16.75 2.53
N GLY A 11 14.60 16.46 1.29
CA GLY A 11 14.24 17.25 0.12
C GLY A 11 12.76 17.11 -0.30
N PRO A 12 12.27 17.96 -1.22
CA PRO A 12 10.89 17.92 -1.71
C PRO A 12 10.51 16.57 -2.36
N HIS A 13 11.48 15.83 -2.89
CA HIS A 13 11.27 14.49 -3.47
C HIS A 13 10.92 13.43 -2.42
N ARG A 14 11.12 13.74 -1.13
CA ARG A 14 10.74 12.92 0.02
C ARG A 14 9.45 13.42 0.68
N GLY A 15 8.82 14.47 0.14
CA GLY A 15 7.59 15.04 0.68
C GLY A 15 6.31 14.31 0.27
N ARG A 16 6.37 13.11 -0.31
CA ARG A 16 5.16 12.38 -0.74
C ARG A 16 4.50 11.66 0.43
N LEU A 17 3.17 11.65 0.46
CA LEU A 17 2.38 10.93 1.47
C LEU A 17 2.82 9.48 1.62
N ASN A 18 2.80 8.97 2.85
CA ASN A 18 3.16 7.60 3.24
C ASN A 18 4.61 7.19 2.92
N ILE A 19 5.49 8.10 2.51
CA ILE A 19 6.90 7.77 2.35
C ILE A 19 7.49 7.38 3.71
N GLN A 20 8.31 6.33 3.74
CA GLN A 20 8.94 5.84 4.94
C GLN A 20 10.38 6.31 5.06
N SER A 21 10.79 6.54 6.31
CA SER A 21 12.17 6.78 6.70
C SER A 21 12.95 5.48 6.90
N GLY A 22 14.27 5.60 6.90
CA GLY A 22 15.16 4.54 7.39
C GLY A 22 15.07 4.36 8.91
N LEU A 23 15.90 3.47 9.44
CA LEU A 23 16.01 3.26 10.89
C LEU A 23 16.84 4.35 11.59
N GLU A 24 17.67 5.05 10.83
CA GLU A 24 18.54 6.13 11.29
C GLU A 24 18.04 7.45 10.68
N ASP A 25 18.16 8.53 11.44
CA ASP A 25 17.98 9.89 10.92
C ASP A 25 19.30 10.36 10.26
N ASP A 26 19.21 11.36 9.37
CA ASP A 26 20.34 11.97 8.62
C ASP A 26 20.91 11.10 7.49
N ASP A 27 20.13 10.14 7.00
CA ASP A 27 20.46 9.35 5.80
C ASP A 27 19.79 9.93 4.53
N GLU A 28 20.01 9.31 3.37
CA GLU A 28 19.38 9.74 2.11
C GLU A 28 17.86 9.52 2.08
N TYR A 29 17.28 8.95 3.14
CA TYR A 29 15.93 8.41 3.17
C TYR A 29 15.07 8.94 4.33
N ASP A 30 15.33 10.12 4.91
CA ASP A 30 14.63 10.69 6.10
C ASP A 30 13.09 10.92 6.01
N GLY A 31 12.44 10.54 4.92
CA GLY A 31 11.00 10.23 4.91
C GLY A 31 10.04 11.43 5.03
N ALA A 32 10.48 12.65 4.70
CA ALA A 32 9.63 13.83 4.57
C ALA A 32 10.32 14.94 3.77
N TRP A 33 9.57 15.98 3.40
CA TRP A 33 10.20 17.27 3.13
C TRP A 33 10.29 18.06 4.45
N CYS A 34 11.48 18.55 4.79
CA CYS A 34 11.66 19.49 5.90
C CYS A 34 12.32 20.76 5.41
N ALA A 35 11.76 21.93 5.74
CA ALA A 35 12.34 23.21 5.35
C ALA A 35 13.69 23.44 6.07
N GLY A 36 14.62 24.10 5.38
CA GLY A 36 15.93 24.48 5.95
C GLY A 36 15.89 25.77 6.78
N VAL A 37 14.79 26.53 6.70
CA VAL A 37 14.57 27.76 7.46
C VAL A 37 13.18 27.69 8.10
N GLU A 38 13.06 28.11 9.36
CA GLU A 38 11.82 28.07 10.13
C GLU A 38 11.11 29.43 10.14
N ASP A 39 10.43 29.75 9.04
CA ASP A 39 9.57 30.92 8.91
C ASP A 39 8.28 30.59 8.15
N GLN A 40 7.35 31.55 8.07
CA GLN A 40 6.05 31.38 7.41
C GLN A 40 6.11 31.55 5.87
N GLU A 41 7.30 31.76 5.31
CA GLU A 41 7.50 31.97 3.87
C GLU A 41 7.91 30.66 3.16
N GLN A 42 8.04 29.56 3.92
CA GLN A 42 8.40 28.26 3.36
C GLN A 42 7.26 27.64 2.54
N TRP A 43 7.63 26.86 1.53
CA TRP A 43 6.66 26.17 0.68
C TRP A 43 7.19 24.87 0.10
N LEU A 44 6.26 23.91 -0.06
CA LEU A 44 6.41 22.74 -0.93
C LEU A 44 5.54 22.94 -2.17
N GLN A 45 6.13 22.77 -3.35
CA GLN A 45 5.49 23.02 -4.64
C GLN A 45 5.43 21.76 -5.50
N LEU A 46 4.26 21.55 -6.11
CA LEU A 46 4.02 20.52 -7.11
C LEU A 46 3.66 21.15 -8.45
N ASN A 47 4.23 20.60 -9.53
CA ASN A 47 3.89 20.94 -10.91
C ASN A 47 3.11 19.75 -11.49
N ALA A 48 1.82 19.95 -11.80
CA ALA A 48 0.97 18.92 -12.38
C ALA A 48 1.26 18.67 -13.88
N LEU A 49 2.19 19.42 -14.47
CA LEU A 49 2.58 19.41 -15.90
C LEU A 49 1.50 19.86 -16.88
N ARG A 50 0.23 19.84 -16.47
CA ARG A 50 -0.95 20.21 -17.26
C ARG A 50 -2.00 20.91 -16.39
N PRO A 51 -2.92 21.68 -16.99
CA PRO A 51 -4.05 22.24 -16.28
C PRO A 51 -4.81 21.16 -15.51
N THR A 52 -4.94 21.36 -14.20
CA THR A 52 -5.51 20.37 -13.28
C THR A 52 -6.49 21.10 -12.36
N LEU A 53 -7.70 20.55 -12.23
CA LEU A 53 -8.67 21.00 -11.24
C LEU A 53 -8.27 20.41 -9.89
N PHE A 54 -7.65 21.23 -9.04
CA PHE A 54 -7.29 20.82 -7.69
C PHE A 54 -8.48 20.93 -6.74
N THR A 55 -8.69 19.90 -5.91
CA THR A 55 -9.85 19.76 -5.04
C THR A 55 -9.49 19.61 -3.56
N GLY A 56 -8.25 19.26 -3.25
CA GLY A 56 -7.79 19.15 -1.87
C GLY A 56 -6.36 18.69 -1.74
N VAL A 57 -5.90 18.58 -0.49
CA VAL A 57 -4.58 18.08 -0.12
C VAL A 57 -4.73 17.17 1.10
N ILE A 58 -3.93 16.11 1.15
CA ILE A 58 -3.76 15.27 2.33
C ILE A 58 -2.37 15.55 2.90
N LEU A 59 -2.29 15.92 4.18
CA LEU A 59 -1.03 16.17 4.89
C LEU A 59 -0.73 15.06 5.90
N GLN A 60 0.55 14.79 6.12
CA GLN A 60 1.05 13.84 7.10
C GLN A 60 2.38 14.35 7.70
N GLY A 61 2.65 14.07 8.97
CA GLY A 61 3.92 14.44 9.63
C GLY A 61 5.13 13.65 9.11
N ARG A 62 6.33 13.95 9.60
CA ARG A 62 7.55 13.17 9.23
C ARG A 62 7.48 11.79 9.84
N ASN A 63 7.71 10.75 9.04
CA ASN A 63 7.99 9.43 9.57
C ASN A 63 9.42 9.43 10.12
N SER A 64 9.59 9.30 11.43
CA SER A 64 10.89 9.11 12.11
C SER A 64 10.62 8.54 13.51
N ILE A 65 11.52 7.67 13.96
CA ILE A 65 11.47 7.08 15.32
C ILE A 65 12.16 8.00 16.34
N TRP A 66 13.06 8.87 15.86
CA TRP A 66 13.93 9.72 16.69
C TRP A 66 13.42 11.15 16.80
N SER A 67 12.69 11.62 15.80
CA SER A 67 12.37 13.04 15.62
C SER A 67 10.88 13.31 15.47
N LEU A 68 10.37 14.25 16.26
CA LEU A 68 8.97 14.66 16.26
C LEU A 68 8.76 15.93 15.41
N ASN A 69 8.32 15.81 14.16
CA ASN A 69 8.12 16.97 13.28
C ASN A 69 6.84 16.87 12.45
N TRP A 70 6.00 17.91 12.51
CA TRP A 70 4.79 18.02 11.70
C TRP A 70 4.28 19.46 11.62
N VAL A 71 3.56 19.75 10.54
CA VAL A 71 2.87 21.02 10.32
C VAL A 71 1.44 20.94 10.87
N ARG A 72 1.06 21.96 11.66
CA ARG A 72 -0.25 22.05 12.33
C ARG A 72 -1.26 22.89 11.57
N THR A 73 -0.82 23.95 10.91
CA THR A 73 -1.67 24.75 10.01
C THR A 73 -0.89 25.19 8.79
N TYR A 74 -1.59 25.34 7.67
CA TYR A 74 -0.99 25.71 6.39
C TYR A 74 -1.98 26.48 5.52
N LYS A 75 -1.46 27.16 4.52
CA LYS A 75 -2.22 27.80 3.43
C LYS A 75 -1.88 27.13 2.12
N VAL A 76 -2.71 27.34 1.11
CA VAL A 76 -2.50 26.81 -0.24
C VAL A 76 -2.57 27.95 -1.25
N GLN A 77 -1.69 27.90 -2.24
CA GLN A 77 -1.65 28.85 -3.34
C GLN A 77 -1.56 28.12 -4.68
N PHE A 78 -2.10 28.73 -5.72
CA PHE A 78 -2.14 28.20 -7.07
C PHE A 78 -1.46 29.13 -8.07
N SER A 79 -0.89 28.58 -9.13
CA SER A 79 -0.30 29.37 -10.21
C SER A 79 -0.36 28.63 -11.54
N ASN A 80 -0.41 29.38 -12.64
CA ASN A 80 -0.30 28.84 -14.00
C ASN A 80 1.10 29.00 -14.58
N ASP A 81 1.94 29.85 -14.00
CA ASP A 81 3.24 30.26 -14.56
C ASP A 81 4.39 30.15 -13.55
N SER A 82 4.14 29.61 -12.35
CA SER A 82 5.05 29.54 -11.20
C SER A 82 5.53 30.88 -10.64
N SER A 83 5.07 32.01 -11.20
CA SER A 83 5.52 33.36 -10.87
C SER A 83 4.45 34.15 -10.11
N VAL A 84 3.21 34.17 -10.61
CA VAL A 84 2.08 34.83 -9.96
C VAL A 84 1.26 33.78 -9.21
N TRP A 85 1.07 34.00 -7.92
CA TRP A 85 0.41 33.07 -7.02
C TRP A 85 -0.90 33.64 -6.50
N GLN A 86 -1.96 32.84 -6.60
CA GLN A 86 -3.30 33.16 -6.11
C GLN A 86 -3.61 32.30 -4.88
N PRO A 87 -4.01 32.89 -3.74
CA PRO A 87 -4.34 32.12 -2.55
C PRO A 87 -5.64 31.33 -2.74
N CYS A 88 -5.72 30.18 -2.08
CA CYS A 88 -6.99 29.46 -1.91
C CYS A 88 -7.88 30.28 -0.98
N MET A 89 -9.09 30.59 -1.42
CA MET A 89 -10.03 31.42 -0.66
C MET A 89 -11.13 30.58 0.01
N ASN A 90 -11.60 31.06 1.16
CA ASN A 90 -12.84 30.62 1.79
C ASN A 90 -13.79 31.82 1.85
N GLY A 91 -14.57 32.01 0.78
CA GLY A 91 -15.31 33.25 0.56
C GLY A 91 -14.38 34.43 0.28
N SER A 92 -14.32 35.40 1.20
CA SER A 92 -13.52 36.62 1.04
C SER A 92 -12.15 36.58 1.73
N GLU A 93 -11.89 35.55 2.53
CA GLU A 93 -10.66 35.42 3.32
C GLU A 93 -9.79 34.28 2.78
N GLU A 94 -8.48 34.39 2.96
CA GLU A 94 -7.54 33.31 2.61
C GLU A 94 -7.78 32.10 3.53
N ALA A 95 -7.95 30.92 2.93
CA ALA A 95 -8.22 29.70 3.65
C ALA A 95 -6.99 29.24 4.43
N VAL A 96 -7.18 29.01 5.73
CA VAL A 96 -6.18 28.35 6.60
C VAL A 96 -6.67 26.95 6.91
N PHE A 97 -5.87 25.97 6.54
CA PHE A 97 -6.18 24.56 6.72
C PHE A 97 -5.51 24.00 7.98
N VAL A 98 -6.21 23.08 8.63
CA VAL A 98 -5.67 22.30 9.75
C VAL A 98 -4.87 21.13 9.19
N GLY A 99 -3.63 20.99 9.65
CA GLY A 99 -2.71 19.92 9.32
C GLY A 99 -2.74 18.81 10.36
N ASN A 100 -1.58 18.30 10.73
CA ASN A 100 -1.43 17.14 11.59
C ASN A 100 -1.29 17.51 13.07
N GLU A 101 -1.63 16.55 13.93
CA GLU A 101 -1.38 16.60 15.37
C GLU A 101 -0.29 15.59 15.80
N ASP A 102 0.11 14.71 14.89
CA ASP A 102 1.07 13.62 15.09
C ASP A 102 1.91 13.37 13.81
N LEU A 103 2.74 12.32 13.84
CA LEU A 103 3.65 11.95 12.75
C LEU A 103 2.99 11.16 11.61
N GLU A 104 1.91 10.43 11.88
CA GLU A 104 1.48 9.31 11.04
C GLU A 104 0.07 9.44 10.48
N THR A 105 -0.83 10.14 11.16
CA THR A 105 -2.24 10.23 10.77
C THR A 105 -2.39 11.17 9.57
N PRO A 106 -2.81 10.67 8.39
CA PRO A 106 -3.09 11.53 7.24
C PRO A 106 -4.33 12.40 7.52
N VAL A 107 -4.25 13.68 7.20
CA VAL A 107 -5.33 14.66 7.40
C VAL A 107 -5.74 15.22 6.05
N LEU A 108 -6.98 14.94 5.64
CA LEU A 108 -7.58 15.46 4.42
C LEU A 108 -8.12 16.88 4.64
N ALA A 109 -7.73 17.79 3.75
CA ALA A 109 -8.34 19.10 3.61
C ALA A 109 -8.88 19.28 2.19
N LEU A 110 -10.20 19.42 2.07
CA LEU A 110 -10.84 19.79 0.81
C LEU A 110 -10.84 21.31 0.66
N PHE A 111 -10.62 21.77 -0.56
CA PHE A 111 -10.70 23.19 -0.88
C PHE A 111 -12.15 23.65 -0.90
N PRO A 112 -12.48 24.79 -0.26
CA PRO A 112 -13.83 25.35 -0.31
C PRO A 112 -14.30 25.59 -1.74
N GLU A 113 -13.38 26.09 -2.58
CA GLU A 113 -13.58 26.28 -4.02
C GLU A 113 -12.46 25.56 -4.80
N PRO A 114 -12.80 24.50 -5.56
CA PRO A 114 -11.85 23.86 -6.46
C PRO A 114 -11.26 24.87 -7.46
N SER A 115 -9.95 24.78 -7.70
CA SER A 115 -9.22 25.76 -8.52
C SER A 115 -8.47 25.05 -9.65
N VAL A 116 -8.61 25.55 -10.88
CA VAL A 116 -7.85 25.06 -12.03
C VAL A 116 -6.51 25.78 -12.09
N ALA A 117 -5.42 25.03 -11.99
CA ALA A 117 -4.08 25.55 -12.15
C ALA A 117 -3.09 24.48 -12.64
N GLN A 118 -1.87 24.87 -13.00
CA GLN A 118 -0.78 23.92 -13.27
C GLN A 118 0.07 23.65 -12.02
N TYR A 119 0.27 24.66 -11.19
CA TYR A 119 1.10 24.59 -9.99
C TYR A 119 0.28 24.80 -8.74
N ILE A 120 0.70 24.11 -7.69
CA ILE A 120 0.15 24.24 -6.34
C ILE A 120 1.31 24.36 -5.34
N ARG A 121 1.13 25.24 -4.35
CA ARG A 121 2.02 25.40 -3.18
C ARG A 121 1.27 25.13 -1.89
N ILE A 122 1.95 24.42 -1.00
CA ILE A 122 1.55 24.22 0.39
C ILE A 122 2.49 25.07 1.24
N ASN A 123 1.94 26.02 2.00
CA ASN A 123 2.67 27.02 2.77
C ASN A 123 2.43 26.81 4.28
N PRO A 124 3.34 26.16 5.01
CA PRO A 124 3.23 25.98 6.46
C PRO A 124 3.09 27.31 7.21
N GLN A 125 2.20 27.38 8.19
CA GLN A 125 1.93 28.59 8.99
C GLN A 125 2.27 28.37 10.46
N THR A 126 1.98 27.18 10.99
CA THR A 126 2.39 26.75 12.32
C THR A 126 2.80 25.28 12.29
N TRP A 127 3.70 24.88 13.18
CA TRP A 127 4.23 23.53 13.30
C TRP A 127 4.33 23.13 14.78
N PHE A 128 4.74 21.90 15.05
CA PHE A 128 4.98 21.44 16.40
C PHE A 128 6.01 22.32 17.12
N SER A 129 5.69 22.82 18.32
CA SER A 129 6.50 23.82 19.02
C SER A 129 7.91 23.36 19.38
N ASN A 130 8.12 22.05 19.49
CA ASN A 130 9.42 21.46 19.81
C ASN A 130 10.05 20.76 18.59
N GLY A 131 9.51 20.97 17.39
CA GLY A 131 10.00 20.39 16.15
C GLY A 131 10.20 21.48 15.08
N THR A 132 10.39 21.02 13.86
CA THR A 132 10.68 21.84 12.68
C THR A 132 9.55 21.73 11.64
N ILE A 133 9.63 22.53 10.57
CA ILE A 133 8.68 22.47 9.47
C ILE A 133 8.97 21.22 8.64
N CYS A 134 8.25 20.14 8.90
CA CYS A 134 8.28 18.93 8.10
C CYS A 134 6.86 18.49 7.72
N LEU A 135 6.69 18.06 6.47
CA LEU A 135 5.45 17.43 6.03
C LEU A 135 5.70 16.42 4.91
N ARG A 136 4.74 15.51 4.79
CA ARG A 136 4.44 14.70 3.62
C ARG A 136 3.06 15.12 3.11
N ALA A 137 2.86 15.10 1.80
CA ALA A 137 1.61 15.50 1.19
C ALA A 137 1.26 14.67 -0.05
N GLU A 138 -0.03 14.56 -0.33
CA GLU A 138 -0.56 14.14 -1.62
C GLU A 138 -1.62 15.16 -2.06
N VAL A 139 -1.66 15.48 -3.35
CA VAL A 139 -2.57 16.49 -3.90
C VAL A 139 -3.71 15.78 -4.63
N LEU A 140 -4.94 16.19 -4.33
CA LEU A 140 -6.13 15.71 -5.01
C LEU A 140 -6.48 16.63 -6.17
N GLY A 141 -6.56 16.08 -7.37
CA GLY A 141 -7.00 16.83 -8.54
C GLY A 141 -7.20 15.95 -9.77
N CYS A 142 -7.97 16.46 -10.71
CA CYS A 142 -8.22 15.80 -12.00
C CYS A 142 -7.69 16.67 -13.13
N PRO A 143 -6.91 16.10 -14.08
CA PRO A 143 -6.52 16.81 -15.29
C PRO A 143 -7.75 17.35 -16.03
N VAL A 144 -7.67 18.58 -16.55
CA VAL A 144 -8.72 19.15 -17.40
C VAL A 144 -8.21 19.31 -18.83
N PRO A 145 -9.10 19.26 -19.84
CA PRO A 145 -8.69 19.47 -21.22
C PRO A 145 -8.00 20.81 -21.39
N ASP A 146 -6.81 20.80 -22.01
CA ASP A 146 -6.07 21.99 -22.34
C ASP A 146 -6.56 22.53 -23.70
N PRO A 147 -7.17 23.73 -23.76
CA PRO A 147 -7.62 24.31 -25.03
C PRO A 147 -6.48 24.59 -26.00
N ASP A 148 -5.24 24.75 -25.52
CA ASP A 148 -4.06 24.99 -26.36
C ASP A 148 -3.36 23.69 -26.78
N ASN A 149 -3.76 22.55 -26.23
CA ASN A 149 -3.24 21.22 -26.59
C ASN A 149 -4.36 20.16 -26.69
N PRO A 150 -5.21 20.22 -27.74
CA PRO A 150 -6.35 19.31 -27.92
C PRO A 150 -5.97 17.86 -28.24
N HIS A 151 -4.68 17.56 -28.47
CA HIS A 151 -4.20 16.23 -28.87
C HIS A 151 -3.70 15.37 -27.71
N PHE A 152 -3.59 15.90 -26.49
CA PHE A 152 -3.29 15.12 -25.29
C PHE A 152 -4.59 14.60 -24.63
N SER A 153 -5.41 13.92 -25.43
CA SER A 153 -6.25 12.86 -24.87
C SER A 153 -5.28 11.74 -24.52
N GLU A 154 -5.14 11.45 -23.23
CA GLU A 154 -4.45 10.24 -22.78
C GLU A 154 -5.11 9.05 -23.46
N THR A 155 -4.53 8.62 -24.58
CA THR A 155 -4.28 7.20 -24.75
C THR A 155 -3.22 6.85 -23.71
N GLU A 156 -3.62 6.75 -22.45
CA GLU A 156 -3.19 5.57 -21.73
C GLU A 156 -3.66 4.45 -22.64
N SER A 157 -2.74 3.83 -23.37
CA SER A 157 -3.01 2.52 -23.94
C SER A 157 -3.22 1.62 -22.73
N GLY A 158 -4.42 1.67 -22.16
CA GLY A 158 -4.90 0.65 -21.25
C GLY A 158 -4.63 -0.68 -21.94
N SER A 159 -4.16 -1.65 -21.16
CA SER A 159 -3.93 -2.98 -21.69
C SER A 159 -5.12 -3.39 -22.57
N SER A 160 -4.87 -3.95 -23.75
CA SER A 160 -5.95 -4.54 -24.56
C SER A 160 -6.63 -5.73 -23.85
N ASP A 161 -6.07 -6.16 -22.72
CA ASP A 161 -6.64 -7.20 -21.89
C ASP A 161 -7.84 -6.66 -21.12
N ASP A 162 -8.99 -7.30 -21.32
CA ASP A 162 -10.29 -6.97 -20.71
C ASP A 162 -10.37 -7.31 -19.20
N LEU A 163 -9.28 -7.15 -18.45
CA LEU A 163 -9.17 -7.48 -17.02
C LEU A 163 -9.75 -6.36 -16.13
N ASP A 164 -10.36 -6.73 -15.00
CA ASP A 164 -10.93 -5.77 -14.03
C ASP A 164 -9.83 -5.12 -13.16
N PHE A 165 -9.21 -4.03 -13.64
CA PHE A 165 -8.18 -3.28 -12.92
C PHE A 165 -8.77 -2.25 -11.95
N ARG A 166 -9.08 -2.69 -10.73
CA ARG A 166 -9.48 -1.84 -9.60
C ARG A 166 -9.28 -2.56 -8.28
N HIS A 167 -9.44 -1.85 -7.17
CA HIS A 167 -9.51 -2.49 -5.86
C HIS A 167 -10.88 -3.15 -5.65
N HIS A 168 -10.88 -4.38 -5.14
CA HIS A 168 -12.10 -5.16 -4.91
C HIS A 168 -12.39 -5.29 -3.42
N ASN A 169 -13.51 -4.77 -2.91
CA ASN A 169 -13.96 -5.16 -1.57
C ASN A 169 -14.20 -6.67 -1.48
N TYR A 170 -14.35 -7.21 -0.27
CA TYR A 170 -14.50 -8.64 -0.05
C TYR A 170 -15.68 -9.25 -0.85
N ASN A 171 -16.79 -8.53 -0.98
CA ASN A 171 -17.93 -9.00 -1.76
C ASN A 171 -17.65 -9.02 -3.27
N GLU A 172 -16.96 -8.01 -3.78
CA GLU A 172 -16.55 -7.92 -5.19
C GLU A 172 -15.49 -8.95 -5.55
N MET A 173 -14.50 -9.17 -4.69
CA MET A 173 -13.50 -10.24 -4.84
C MET A 173 -14.19 -11.59 -4.99
N ARG A 174 -15.17 -11.89 -4.13
CA ARG A 174 -15.95 -13.13 -4.21
C ARG A 174 -16.74 -13.25 -5.51
N LYS A 175 -17.34 -12.15 -5.97
CA LYS A 175 -18.08 -12.12 -7.25
C LYS A 175 -17.14 -12.38 -8.42
N LEU A 176 -15.95 -11.76 -8.44
CA LEU A 176 -14.94 -11.95 -9.47
C LEU A 176 -14.44 -13.40 -9.49
N MET A 177 -14.04 -13.95 -8.34
CA MET A 177 -13.62 -15.36 -8.25
C MET A 177 -14.73 -16.29 -8.76
N LYS A 178 -15.98 -16.05 -8.36
CA LYS A 178 -17.11 -16.83 -8.87
C LYS A 178 -17.26 -16.69 -10.39
N SER A 179 -17.14 -15.49 -10.93
CA SER A 179 -17.21 -15.25 -12.38
C SER A 179 -16.15 -16.05 -13.14
N VAL A 180 -14.90 -16.06 -12.66
CA VAL A 180 -13.83 -16.85 -13.28
C VAL A 180 -14.13 -18.35 -13.21
N ASN A 181 -14.66 -18.83 -12.08
CA ASN A 181 -15.04 -20.24 -11.94
C ASN A 181 -16.23 -20.63 -12.83
N ASP A 182 -17.19 -19.73 -13.02
CA ASP A 182 -18.33 -19.94 -13.90
C ASP A 182 -17.91 -19.89 -15.39
N GLU A 183 -16.87 -19.12 -15.74
CA GLU A 183 -16.28 -19.05 -17.08
C GLU A 183 -15.41 -20.27 -17.43
N CYS A 184 -14.64 -20.78 -16.46
CA CYS A 184 -13.69 -21.89 -16.64
C CYS A 184 -13.91 -23.09 -15.70
N PRO A 185 -15.13 -23.64 -15.59
CA PRO A 185 -15.47 -24.64 -14.56
C PRO A 185 -14.69 -25.95 -14.69
N ASN A 186 -14.19 -26.27 -15.89
CA ASN A 186 -13.43 -27.50 -16.14
C ASN A 186 -12.01 -27.45 -15.57
N ILE A 187 -11.46 -26.26 -15.38
CA ILE A 187 -10.08 -26.08 -14.91
C ILE A 187 -9.98 -25.37 -13.57
N THR A 188 -11.09 -24.90 -13.01
CA THR A 188 -11.08 -24.14 -11.76
C THR A 188 -11.96 -24.77 -10.68
N ARG A 189 -11.57 -24.61 -9.43
CA ARG A 189 -12.40 -24.95 -8.28
C ARG A 189 -12.18 -23.99 -7.13
N ILE A 190 -13.27 -23.42 -6.61
CA ILE A 190 -13.22 -22.57 -5.42
C ILE A 190 -13.43 -23.41 -4.16
N TYR A 191 -12.57 -23.24 -3.17
CA TYR A 191 -12.75 -23.80 -1.84
C TYR A 191 -12.35 -22.81 -0.75
N THR A 192 -12.57 -23.17 0.52
CA THR A 192 -12.25 -22.32 1.66
C THR A 192 -11.33 -23.05 2.64
N ILE A 193 -10.31 -22.37 3.15
CA ILE A 193 -9.35 -22.93 4.13
C ILE A 193 -9.67 -22.56 5.58
N GLY A 194 -10.69 -21.74 5.80
CA GLY A 194 -11.08 -21.28 7.14
C GLY A 194 -11.90 -20.01 7.08
N ARG A 195 -11.96 -19.32 8.23
CA ARG A 195 -12.59 -18.02 8.39
C ARG A 195 -11.66 -17.10 9.16
N SER A 196 -11.74 -15.80 8.85
CA SER A 196 -11.16 -14.73 9.64
C SER A 196 -11.90 -14.56 10.97
N TYR A 197 -11.40 -13.66 11.82
CA TYR A 197 -12.00 -13.39 13.12
C TYR A 197 -13.43 -12.87 12.99
N THR A 198 -13.69 -11.96 12.04
CA THR A 198 -15.04 -11.43 11.79
C THR A 198 -15.94 -12.40 11.01
N GLY A 199 -15.45 -13.60 10.67
CA GLY A 199 -16.22 -14.66 10.03
C GLY A 199 -16.14 -14.69 8.50
N LEU A 200 -15.31 -13.85 7.89
CA LEU A 200 -15.06 -13.83 6.44
C LEU A 200 -14.30 -15.10 6.03
N LYS A 201 -14.79 -15.79 5.01
CA LYS A 201 -14.19 -17.02 4.50
C LYS A 201 -12.91 -16.71 3.72
N LEU A 202 -11.89 -17.51 3.98
CA LEU A 202 -10.61 -17.47 3.26
C LEU A 202 -10.74 -18.30 1.99
N TYR A 203 -11.05 -17.65 0.87
CA TYR A 203 -11.27 -18.32 -0.42
C TYR A 203 -9.97 -18.60 -1.15
N VAL A 204 -9.87 -19.79 -1.72
CA VAL A 204 -8.77 -20.20 -2.59
C VAL A 204 -9.35 -20.59 -3.95
N MET A 205 -8.72 -20.12 -5.02
CA MET A 205 -8.96 -20.61 -6.36
C MET A 205 -7.91 -21.65 -6.72
N GLU A 206 -8.36 -22.88 -6.90
CA GLU A 206 -7.59 -23.96 -7.50
C GLU A 206 -7.70 -23.86 -9.02
N ILE A 207 -6.58 -24.00 -9.73
CA ILE A 207 -6.50 -24.06 -11.19
C ILE A 207 -5.62 -25.25 -11.59
N SER A 208 -6.19 -26.21 -12.32
CA SER A 208 -5.53 -27.44 -12.83
C SER A 208 -6.43 -28.04 -13.91
N ASP A 209 -5.92 -28.95 -14.75
CA ASP A 209 -6.76 -29.71 -15.68
C ASP A 209 -7.64 -30.77 -14.99
N ASN A 210 -7.33 -31.17 -13.75
CA ASN A 210 -8.12 -32.08 -12.92
C ASN A 210 -8.46 -31.49 -11.52
N PRO A 211 -9.25 -30.40 -11.46
CA PRO A 211 -9.49 -29.69 -10.20
C PRO A 211 -10.20 -30.59 -9.17
N GLY A 212 -9.67 -30.57 -7.95
CA GLY A 212 -10.12 -31.34 -6.78
C GLY A 212 -9.32 -32.61 -6.53
N LYS A 213 -8.41 -33.01 -7.44
CA LYS A 213 -7.64 -34.24 -7.33
C LYS A 213 -6.15 -33.96 -7.49
N HIS A 214 -5.34 -34.56 -6.61
CA HIS A 214 -3.89 -34.57 -6.77
C HIS A 214 -3.46 -35.69 -7.72
N GLU A 215 -2.52 -35.39 -8.62
CA GLU A 215 -1.96 -36.36 -9.57
C GLU A 215 -0.47 -36.63 -9.30
N LEU A 216 -0.07 -37.90 -9.36
CA LEU A 216 1.31 -38.29 -9.10
C LEU A 216 2.24 -37.69 -10.16
N GLY A 217 3.21 -36.89 -9.72
CA GLY A 217 4.15 -36.20 -10.59
C GLY A 217 3.71 -34.79 -11.00
N GLU A 218 2.47 -34.40 -10.70
CA GLU A 218 1.99 -33.01 -10.86
C GLU A 218 2.38 -32.19 -9.61
N PRO A 219 3.23 -31.15 -9.73
CA PRO A 219 3.59 -30.28 -8.62
C PRO A 219 2.40 -29.43 -8.15
N GLU A 220 2.31 -29.27 -6.82
CA GLU A 220 1.36 -28.36 -6.17
C GLU A 220 2.06 -27.00 -5.94
N PHE A 221 1.50 -25.94 -6.51
CA PHE A 221 2.01 -24.58 -6.40
C PHE A 221 1.02 -23.69 -5.65
N ARG A 222 1.50 -22.71 -4.88
CA ARG A 222 0.63 -21.73 -4.25
C ARG A 222 1.17 -20.31 -4.30
N TYR A 223 0.26 -19.35 -4.48
CA TYR A 223 0.47 -17.96 -4.10
C TYR A 223 -0.51 -17.54 -3.02
N VAL A 224 0.02 -16.81 -2.04
CA VAL A 224 -0.74 -16.21 -0.94
C VAL A 224 -0.46 -14.72 -0.96
N ALA A 225 -1.52 -13.92 -0.92
CA ALA A 225 -1.43 -12.48 -0.85
C ALA A 225 -2.33 -11.91 0.25
N GLY A 226 -2.16 -10.62 0.52
CA GLY A 226 -2.96 -9.87 1.50
C GLY A 226 -2.85 -10.44 2.91
N MET A 227 -1.65 -10.87 3.34
CA MET A 227 -1.42 -11.24 4.75
C MET A 227 -1.45 -9.99 5.64
N HIS A 228 -0.89 -8.90 5.15
CA HIS A 228 -1.20 -7.56 5.62
C HIS A 228 -2.33 -7.03 4.75
N GLY A 229 -3.45 -6.67 5.37
CA GLY A 229 -4.65 -6.27 4.63
C GLY A 229 -4.45 -4.98 3.82
N ASN A 230 -3.61 -4.06 4.26
CA ASN A 230 -3.30 -2.84 3.52
C ASN A 230 -2.22 -2.98 2.43
N GLU A 231 -1.58 -4.14 2.29
CA GLU A 231 -0.62 -4.44 1.21
C GLU A 231 -1.36 -5.02 -0.02
N VAL A 232 -2.17 -4.17 -0.64
CA VAL A 232 -3.25 -4.59 -1.57
C VAL A 232 -2.76 -5.10 -2.93
N LEU A 233 -1.58 -4.68 -3.41
CA LEU A 233 -1.11 -4.98 -4.77
C LEU A 233 -1.12 -6.50 -5.07
N GLY A 234 -0.61 -7.30 -4.14
CA GLY A 234 -0.58 -8.76 -4.32
C GLY A 234 -1.97 -9.38 -4.47
N ARG A 235 -2.97 -8.86 -3.73
CA ARG A 235 -4.37 -9.32 -3.80
C ARG A 235 -4.93 -9.15 -5.21
N GLU A 236 -4.81 -7.94 -5.76
CA GLU A 236 -5.36 -7.62 -7.08
C GLU A 236 -4.59 -8.33 -8.21
N LEU A 237 -3.26 -8.50 -8.07
CA LEU A 237 -2.47 -9.30 -9.02
C LEU A 237 -2.94 -10.75 -9.06
N LEU A 238 -3.30 -11.36 -7.93
CA LEU A 238 -3.84 -12.72 -7.92
C LEU A 238 -5.23 -12.80 -8.56
N LEU A 239 -6.10 -11.81 -8.37
CA LEU A 239 -7.40 -11.75 -9.05
C LEU A 239 -7.25 -11.56 -10.57
N ASN A 240 -6.29 -10.75 -11.00
CA ASN A 240 -5.97 -10.58 -12.41
C ASN A 240 -5.33 -11.83 -13.01
N LEU A 241 -4.47 -12.53 -12.26
CA LEU A 241 -3.89 -13.80 -12.67
C LEU A 241 -4.95 -14.88 -12.89
N MET A 242 -5.95 -14.97 -12.01
CA MET A 242 -7.08 -15.89 -12.17
C MET A 242 -7.86 -15.64 -13.47
N GLN A 243 -8.20 -14.38 -13.75
CA GLN A 243 -8.87 -13.98 -14.99
C GLN A 243 -8.01 -14.25 -16.22
N TYR A 244 -6.72 -13.91 -16.16
CA TYR A 244 -5.76 -14.09 -17.24
C TYR A 244 -5.61 -15.57 -17.61
N ILE A 245 -5.38 -16.44 -16.62
CA ILE A 245 -5.20 -17.89 -16.88
C ILE A 245 -6.47 -18.47 -17.52
N CYS A 246 -7.66 -18.18 -16.98
CA CYS A 246 -8.91 -18.69 -17.53
C CYS A 246 -9.12 -18.26 -19.00
N ARG A 247 -8.97 -16.96 -19.29
CA ARG A 247 -9.22 -16.42 -20.62
C ARG A 247 -8.18 -16.86 -21.65
N GLU A 248 -6.91 -16.87 -21.28
CA GLU A 248 -5.85 -17.34 -22.18
C GLU A 248 -5.91 -18.85 -22.41
N TYR A 249 -6.35 -19.63 -21.41
CA TYR A 249 -6.65 -21.05 -21.59
C TYR A 249 -7.76 -21.24 -22.62
N ASN A 250 -8.88 -20.50 -22.50
CA ASN A 250 -10.00 -20.54 -23.45
C ASN A 250 -9.60 -20.06 -24.86
N ARG A 251 -8.65 -19.12 -24.97
CA ARG A 251 -8.09 -18.65 -26.25
C ARG A 251 -7.11 -19.62 -26.89
N GLY A 252 -6.74 -20.72 -26.22
CA GLY A 252 -5.83 -21.71 -26.78
C GLY A 252 -4.35 -21.37 -26.62
N ASN A 253 -3.98 -20.47 -25.71
CA ASN A 253 -2.58 -20.09 -25.47
C ASN A 253 -1.79 -21.30 -24.94
N GLN A 254 -0.88 -21.82 -25.76
CA GLN A 254 -0.17 -23.07 -25.48
C GLN A 254 0.66 -23.00 -24.19
N ARG A 255 1.21 -21.83 -23.86
CA ARG A 255 1.98 -21.66 -22.61
C ARG A 255 1.08 -21.82 -21.38
N VAL A 256 -0.12 -21.24 -21.42
CA VAL A 256 -1.07 -21.30 -20.31
C VAL A 256 -1.70 -22.69 -20.21
N ILE A 257 -2.05 -23.31 -21.34
CA ILE A 257 -2.55 -24.69 -21.36
C ILE A 257 -1.53 -25.66 -20.75
N GLN A 258 -0.25 -25.54 -21.14
CA GLN A 258 0.79 -26.40 -20.58
C GLN A 258 0.97 -26.15 -19.09
N LEU A 259 0.96 -24.89 -18.65
CA LEU A 259 1.05 -24.53 -17.24
C LEU A 259 -0.09 -25.13 -16.40
N VAL A 260 -1.33 -25.11 -16.90
CA VAL A 260 -2.50 -25.65 -16.19
C VAL A 260 -2.51 -27.19 -16.16
N LYS A 261 -1.92 -27.86 -17.16
CA LYS A 261 -1.80 -29.32 -17.21
C LYS A 261 -0.65 -29.89 -16.39
N ASP A 262 0.44 -29.13 -16.28
CA ASP A 262 1.66 -29.59 -15.63
C ASP A 262 1.74 -29.15 -14.16
N THR A 263 0.78 -28.38 -13.65
CA THR A 263 0.86 -27.80 -12.31
C THR A 263 -0.52 -27.56 -11.73
N ARG A 264 -0.69 -27.95 -10.47
CA ARG A 264 -1.88 -27.64 -9.68
C ARG A 264 -1.67 -26.38 -8.87
N ILE A 265 -2.29 -25.29 -9.31
CA ILE A 265 -2.08 -23.93 -8.82
C ILE A 265 -3.16 -23.56 -7.80
N HIS A 266 -2.76 -23.08 -6.62
CA HIS A 266 -3.67 -22.59 -5.56
C HIS A 266 -3.43 -21.11 -5.27
N LEU A 267 -4.43 -20.28 -5.51
CA LEU A 267 -4.32 -18.83 -5.35
C LEU A 267 -5.21 -18.34 -4.20
N LEU A 268 -4.61 -17.84 -3.13
CA LEU A 268 -5.28 -17.20 -2.00
C LEU A 268 -5.08 -15.67 -2.09
N PRO A 269 -6.06 -14.92 -2.60
CA PRO A 269 -5.91 -13.48 -2.83
C PRO A 269 -5.88 -12.65 -1.53
N SER A 270 -6.47 -13.16 -0.43
CA SER A 270 -6.58 -12.40 0.81
C SER A 270 -6.52 -13.32 2.03
N MET A 271 -5.36 -13.35 2.68
CA MET A 271 -5.17 -14.07 3.95
C MET A 271 -5.69 -13.29 5.17
N ASN A 272 -5.71 -11.96 5.12
CA ASN A 272 -6.27 -11.07 6.13
C ASN A 272 -7.40 -10.19 5.55
N PRO A 273 -8.59 -10.77 5.27
CA PRO A 273 -9.69 -10.01 4.71
C PRO A 273 -10.25 -8.97 5.70
N ASP A 274 -10.14 -9.20 7.01
CA ASP A 274 -10.63 -8.25 8.03
C ASP A 274 -9.81 -6.94 7.98
N GLY A 275 -8.48 -7.05 7.99
CA GLY A 275 -7.60 -5.90 7.86
C GLY A 275 -7.77 -5.19 6.52
N TYR A 276 -7.98 -5.95 5.44
CA TYR A 276 -8.22 -5.36 4.12
C TYR A 276 -9.51 -4.52 4.09
N GLU A 277 -10.64 -5.01 4.62
CA GLU A 277 -11.89 -4.24 4.60
C GLU A 277 -11.75 -2.92 5.38
N ALA A 278 -11.03 -2.94 6.50
CA ALA A 278 -10.75 -1.72 7.28
C ALA A 278 -9.90 -0.70 6.50
N ALA A 279 -8.87 -1.16 5.77
CA ALA A 279 -8.06 -0.29 4.92
C ALA A 279 -8.85 0.18 3.67
N TYR A 280 -9.64 -0.71 3.07
CA TYR A 280 -10.44 -0.41 1.88
C TYR A 280 -11.49 0.67 2.15
N GLU A 281 -12.19 0.59 3.30
CA GLU A 281 -13.19 1.60 3.69
C GLU A 281 -12.59 3.00 3.85
N LYS A 282 -11.35 3.08 4.35
CA LYS A 282 -10.67 4.37 4.55
C LYS A 282 -10.00 4.89 3.28
N GLY A 283 -9.60 4.03 2.35
CA GLY A 283 -8.88 4.38 1.12
C GLY A 283 -7.35 4.30 1.27
N SER A 284 -6.65 4.18 0.15
CA SER A 284 -5.20 3.91 0.11
C SER A 284 -4.39 5.03 0.76
N GLU A 285 -4.78 6.27 0.51
CA GLU A 285 -4.09 7.47 0.95
C GLU A 285 -4.23 7.68 2.47
N LEU A 286 -5.42 7.39 3.00
CA LEU A 286 -5.79 7.69 4.39
C LEU A 286 -5.56 6.53 5.36
N SER A 287 -5.40 5.30 4.85
CA SER A 287 -5.12 4.12 5.69
C SER A 287 -3.75 4.19 6.36
N GLY A 288 -2.79 4.88 5.74
CA GLY A 288 -1.42 4.92 6.24
C GLY A 288 -0.80 3.52 6.35
N TRP A 289 0.25 3.39 7.17
CA TRP A 289 1.01 2.16 7.31
C TRP A 289 0.36 1.09 8.19
N ALA A 290 -0.37 1.49 9.23
CA ALA A 290 -0.80 0.57 10.28
C ALA A 290 -2.24 0.07 10.10
N LEU A 291 -3.16 0.92 9.61
CA LEU A 291 -4.56 0.54 9.51
C LEU A 291 -4.72 -0.59 8.50
N GLY A 292 -5.31 -1.70 8.94
CA GLY A 292 -5.52 -2.88 8.11
C GLY A 292 -4.31 -3.78 7.93
N ARG A 293 -3.13 -3.43 8.47
CA ARG A 293 -1.94 -4.30 8.45
C ARG A 293 -2.15 -5.54 9.30
N TYR A 294 -2.51 -5.34 10.56
CA TYR A 294 -2.67 -6.39 11.56
C TYR A 294 -3.99 -7.16 11.36
N SER A 295 -4.09 -8.34 11.98
CA SER A 295 -5.37 -9.03 12.11
C SER A 295 -6.35 -8.18 12.94
N PHE A 296 -7.63 -8.57 12.96
CA PHE A 296 -8.63 -7.92 13.81
C PHE A 296 -8.23 -7.84 15.30
N GLU A 297 -7.44 -8.82 15.77
CA GLU A 297 -6.95 -8.92 17.15
C GLU A 297 -5.67 -8.10 17.38
N GLY A 298 -5.17 -7.38 16.38
CA GLY A 298 -3.93 -6.60 16.48
C GLY A 298 -2.65 -7.43 16.33
N ILE A 299 -2.73 -8.64 15.77
CA ILE A 299 -1.59 -9.54 15.59
C ILE A 299 -1.03 -9.39 14.18
N ASP A 300 0.30 -9.26 14.05
CA ASP A 300 0.97 -9.33 12.76
C ASP A 300 1.02 -10.80 12.31
N MET A 301 0.30 -11.13 11.24
CA MET A 301 0.21 -12.50 10.74
C MET A 301 1.55 -13.05 10.26
N ASN A 302 2.47 -12.21 9.79
CA ASN A 302 3.79 -12.64 9.34
C ASN A 302 4.75 -12.95 10.51
N HIS A 303 4.44 -12.44 11.70
CA HIS A 303 5.18 -12.73 12.93
C HIS A 303 4.47 -13.78 13.81
N ASN A 304 3.41 -14.42 13.31
CA ASN A 304 2.62 -15.41 14.06
C ASN A 304 2.84 -16.85 13.58
N PHE A 305 3.92 -17.10 12.83
CA PHE A 305 4.35 -18.44 12.44
C PHE A 305 5.38 -18.98 13.42
N PRO A 306 5.44 -20.30 13.66
CA PRO A 306 6.51 -20.90 14.45
C PRO A 306 7.87 -20.53 13.88
N ASP A 307 8.70 -19.86 14.68
CA ASP A 307 10.08 -19.55 14.33
C ASP A 307 11.01 -20.68 14.81
N LEU A 308 11.74 -21.27 13.86
CA LEU A 308 12.72 -22.32 14.13
C LEU A 308 13.91 -21.81 14.96
N ASN A 309 14.16 -20.50 14.95
CA ASN A 309 15.25 -19.89 15.70
C ASN A 309 14.92 -19.69 17.18
N ASN A 310 13.64 -19.52 17.55
CA ASN A 310 13.27 -19.33 18.95
C ASN A 310 13.68 -20.54 19.81
N ILE A 311 13.55 -21.77 19.29
CA ILE A 311 14.00 -22.99 19.98
C ILE A 311 15.54 -22.98 20.17
N MET A 312 16.29 -22.48 19.20
CA MET A 312 17.76 -22.36 19.28
C MET A 312 18.18 -21.30 20.31
N TRP A 313 17.53 -20.13 20.31
CA TRP A 313 17.82 -19.04 21.24
C TRP A 313 17.37 -19.35 22.66
N ASP A 314 16.17 -19.93 22.86
CA ASP A 314 15.71 -20.43 24.16
C ASP A 314 16.68 -21.49 24.70
N ALA A 315 17.17 -22.38 23.85
CA ALA A 315 18.19 -23.36 24.24
C ALA A 315 19.52 -22.70 24.60
N GLN A 316 19.97 -21.67 23.88
CA GLN A 316 21.17 -20.92 24.22
C GLN A 316 21.02 -20.10 25.51
N GLU A 317 19.88 -19.47 25.74
CA GLU A 317 19.58 -18.77 26.99
C GLU A 317 19.52 -19.74 28.17
N MET A 318 18.87 -20.91 28.02
CA MET A 318 18.86 -21.96 29.04
C MET A 318 20.26 -22.53 29.32
N VAL A 319 21.10 -22.70 28.29
CA VAL A 319 22.51 -23.10 28.44
C VAL A 319 23.34 -22.00 29.14
N SER A 320 23.03 -20.73 28.90
CA SER A 320 23.70 -19.59 29.55
C SER A 320 23.27 -19.40 31.01
N MET A 321 22.05 -19.81 31.37
CA MET A 321 21.45 -19.61 32.69
C MET A 321 21.80 -20.70 33.71
N PHE A 322 22.32 -21.86 33.27
CA PHE A 322 22.76 -22.95 34.17
C PHE A 322 24.16 -23.46 33.80
N PRO A 323 25.25 -22.97 34.43
CA PRO A 323 26.62 -23.42 34.12
C PRO A 323 26.97 -24.82 34.66
N HIS A 324 26.01 -25.60 35.18
CA HIS A 324 26.32 -26.90 35.76
C HIS A 324 25.32 -27.99 35.35
N THR A 325 25.83 -28.85 34.46
CA THR A 325 25.63 -30.29 34.40
C THR A 325 24.18 -30.78 34.47
N VAL A 326 23.55 -30.95 33.30
CA VAL A 326 22.60 -32.05 33.12
C VAL A 326 22.99 -32.81 31.86
N CYS A 327 23.54 -33.99 32.10
CA CYS A 327 23.85 -34.99 31.09
C CYS A 327 22.54 -35.70 30.72
N PHE A 328 22.16 -35.75 29.44
CA PHE A 328 21.29 -36.81 28.94
C PHE A 328 21.89 -37.49 27.71
N ILE A 329 21.78 -38.82 27.77
CA ILE A 329 22.53 -39.86 27.06
C ILE A 329 22.09 -39.98 25.60
N TRP A 330 23.08 -40.13 24.73
CA TRP A 330 22.95 -40.66 23.37
C TRP A 330 22.67 -42.17 23.44
N THR A 331 21.58 -42.66 22.86
CA THR A 331 21.50 -44.07 22.44
C THR A 331 21.13 -44.15 20.97
N ASN A 332 22.16 -44.43 20.16
CA ASN A 332 22.02 -45.01 18.83
C ASN A 332 22.02 -46.55 18.96
N SER A 333 21.09 -47.21 18.29
CA SER A 333 21.26 -48.56 17.69
C SER A 333 20.05 -48.80 16.79
N GLU A 334 20.21 -48.63 15.48
CA GLU A 334 20.40 -49.72 14.50
C GLU A 334 19.19 -50.64 14.29
N SER A 335 18.87 -50.77 13.00
CA SER A 335 17.96 -51.69 12.34
C SER A 335 18.11 -53.16 12.75
N GLN A 336 17.00 -53.90 12.76
CA GLN A 336 16.88 -55.20 12.07
C GLN A 336 15.42 -55.68 11.96
N THR A 337 15.09 -56.13 10.73
CA THR A 337 13.95 -56.93 10.21
C THR A 337 12.54 -56.39 10.28
#